data_AF-A0A6J4U5Z6-F1
#
_entry.id   AF-A0A6J4U5Z6-F1
#
_cell.length_a   1.000
_cell.length_b   1.000
_cell.length_c   1.000
_cell.angle_alpha   90.00
_cell.angle_beta   90.00
_cell.angle_gamma   90.00
#
_symmetry.space_group_name_H-M   'P 1'
#
loop_
_entity.id
_entity.type
_entity.pdbx_description
1 polymer ?
#
loop_
_entity_poly.entity_id
_entity_poly.type
_entity_poly.pdbx_seq_one_letter_code
_entity_poly.pdbx_strand_id
1 'polypeptide(L)'
;MIDYSSRRGTVQSARSQLAMELLLTGFAVVAAVIVLRTLLVVLQVSERIWIGQFVFGLTRPVTDVLDLVPGSQRIVYGRLNVVDITLLALLVLFLLGLVATGGRRDSR
;
A
#
# COMPACT_ATOMS: atom_id res chain seq x y z
N MET A 1 29.53 -23.64 31.92
CA MET A 1 28.21 -22.99 31.90
C MET A 1 27.87 -22.73 30.44
N ILE A 2 27.05 -23.59 29.83
CA ILE A 2 26.77 -23.58 28.38
C ILE A 2 25.67 -22.56 28.11
N ASP A 3 25.96 -21.60 27.25
CA ASP A 3 25.13 -20.42 26.98
C ASP A 3 23.99 -20.77 26.01
N TYR A 4 22.84 -21.18 26.55
CA TYR A 4 21.64 -21.53 25.78
C TYR A 4 20.89 -20.31 25.21
N SER A 5 21.36 -19.09 25.45
CA SER A 5 20.70 -17.85 25.02
C SER A 5 20.88 -17.56 23.52
N SER A 6 22.04 -17.90 22.94
CA SER A 6 22.38 -17.57 21.55
C SER A 6 21.55 -18.28 20.48
N ARG A 7 21.05 -19.50 20.74
CA ARG A 7 20.28 -20.29 19.75
C ARG A 7 18.83 -19.80 19.60
N ARG A 8 18.23 -19.25 20.65
CA ARG A 8 16.89 -18.63 20.59
C ARG A 8 16.93 -17.29 19.84
N GLY A 9 17.99 -16.51 20.04
CA GLY A 9 18.19 -15.23 19.36
C GLY A 9 18.30 -15.34 17.83
N THR A 10 18.99 -16.36 17.31
CA THR A 10 19.16 -16.57 15.86
C THR A 10 17.88 -17.03 15.16
N VAL A 11 17.07 -17.87 15.82
CA VAL A 11 15.77 -18.29 15.27
C VAL A 11 14.76 -17.13 15.31
N GLN A 12 14.85 -16.27 16.32
CA GLN A 12 13.99 -15.08 16.44
C GLN A 12 14.36 -14.00 15.42
N SER A 13 15.65 -13.77 15.14
CA SER A 13 16.09 -12.82 14.11
C SER A 13 15.71 -13.29 12.70
N ALA A 14 15.85 -14.58 12.39
CA ALA A 14 15.42 -15.14 11.11
C ALA A 14 13.90 -14.97 10.88
N ARG A 15 13.07 -15.21 11.91
CA ARG A 15 11.62 -14.95 11.84
C ARG A 15 11.30 -13.47 11.68
N SER A 16 12.04 -12.58 12.35
CA SER A 16 11.86 -11.14 12.23
C SER A 16 12.23 -10.61 10.85
N GLN A 17 13.26 -11.15 10.21
CA GLN A 17 13.65 -10.80 8.84
C GLN A 17 12.60 -11.26 7.83
N LEU A 18 12.14 -12.51 7.93
CA LEU A 18 11.06 -13.02 7.07
C LEU A 18 9.77 -12.23 7.24
N ALA A 19 9.40 -11.88 8.48
CA ALA A 19 8.23 -11.04 8.74
C ALA A 19 8.35 -9.66 8.08
N MET A 20 9.53 -9.04 8.17
CA MET A 20 9.79 -7.74 7.53
C MET A 20 9.72 -7.83 6.01
N GLU A 21 10.32 -8.87 5.42
CA GLU A 21 10.32 -9.09 3.98
C GLU A 21 8.90 -9.31 3.46
N LEU A 22 8.10 -10.16 4.15
CA LEU A 22 6.69 -10.37 3.82
C LEU A 22 5.85 -9.10 3.94
N LEU A 23 6.07 -8.28 4.97
CA LEU A 23 5.39 -6.99 5.11
C LEU A 23 5.76 -6.04 3.95
N LEU A 24 7.03 -6.01 3.55
CA LEU A 24 7.49 -5.16 2.47
C LEU A 24 6.93 -5.62 1.11
N THR A 25 6.93 -6.92 0.84
CA THR A 25 6.30 -7.50 -0.36
C THR A 25 4.80 -7.25 -0.36
N GLY A 26 4.12 -7.47 0.78
CA GLY A 26 2.69 -7.19 0.91
C GLY A 26 2.38 -5.72 0.63
N PHE A 27 3.18 -4.80 1.18
CA PHE A 27 3.08 -3.38 0.89
C PHE A 27 3.29 -3.08 -0.61
N ALA A 28 4.30 -3.67 -1.24
CA ALA A 28 4.57 -3.47 -2.66
C ALA A 28 3.40 -3.93 -3.54
N VAL A 29 2.75 -5.06 -3.20
CA VAL A 29 1.55 -5.53 -3.91
C VAL A 29 0.40 -4.54 -3.76
N VAL A 30 0.13 -4.06 -2.54
CA VAL A 30 -0.92 -3.06 -2.29
C VAL A 30 -0.65 -1.76 -3.05
N ALA A 31 0.59 -1.27 -3.00
CA ALA A 31 1.02 -0.08 -3.72
C ALA A 31 0.81 -0.23 -5.24
N ALA A 32 1.21 -1.38 -5.81
CA ALA A 32 1.03 -1.68 -7.22
C ALA A 32 -0.45 -1.67 -7.62
N VAL A 33 -1.34 -2.25 -6.79
CA VAL A 33 -2.79 -2.23 -7.03
C VAL A 33 -3.35 -0.80 -7.02
N ILE A 34 -2.94 0.04 -6.06
CA ILE A 34 -3.39 1.44 -5.96
C ILE A 34 -2.94 2.25 -7.20
N VAL A 35 -1.69 2.09 -7.61
CA VAL A 35 -1.15 2.77 -8.81
C VAL A 35 -1.88 2.28 -10.06
N LEU A 36 -2.06 0.97 -10.20
CA LEU A 36 -2.76 0.38 -11.34
C LEU A 36 -4.22 0.87 -11.42
N ARG A 37 -4.93 0.94 -10.29
CA ARG A 37 -6.28 1.51 -10.21
C ARG A 37 -6.30 2.95 -10.70
N THR A 38 -5.39 3.77 -10.19
CA THR A 38 -5.26 5.17 -10.62
C THR A 38 -5.05 5.29 -12.12
N LEU A 39 -4.13 4.49 -12.67
CA LEU A 39 -3.86 4.47 -14.11
C LEU A 39 -5.11 4.08 -14.92
N LEU A 40 -5.85 3.05 -14.48
CA LEU A 40 -7.08 2.63 -15.15
C LEU A 40 -8.16 3.73 -15.13
N VAL A 41 -8.31 4.45 -14.01
CA VAL A 41 -9.24 5.58 -13.91
C VAL A 41 -8.82 6.73 -14.82
N VAL A 42 -7.52 7.06 -14.85
CA VAL A 42 -6.96 8.14 -15.70
C VAL A 42 -7.10 7.81 -17.18
N LEU A 43 -6.82 6.56 -17.58
CA LEU A 43 -6.94 6.07 -18.96
C LEU A 43 -8.40 5.81 -19.40
N GLN A 44 -9.37 6.06 -18.52
CA GLN A 44 -10.80 5.79 -18.75
C GLN A 44 -11.08 4.33 -19.16
N VAL A 45 -10.28 3.39 -18.65
CA VAL A 45 -10.49 1.97 -18.92
C VAL A 45 -11.75 1.52 -18.21
N SER A 46 -12.73 1.06 -18.99
CA SER A 46 -14.01 0.59 -18.47
C SER A 46 -13.85 -0.70 -17.67
N GLU A 47 -14.67 -0.87 -16.62
CA GLU A 47 -14.78 -2.11 -15.83
C GLU A 47 -15.14 -3.35 -16.68
N ARG A 48 -15.56 -3.16 -17.93
CA ARG A 48 -15.82 -4.25 -18.89
C ARG A 48 -14.58 -5.06 -19.27
N ILE A 49 -13.38 -4.52 -19.03
CA ILE A 49 -12.12 -5.26 -19.24
C ILE A 49 -11.81 -6.06 -17.97
N TRP A 50 -11.43 -7.33 -18.11
CA TRP A 50 -11.14 -8.26 -17.01
C TRP A 50 -10.17 -7.67 -15.96
N ILE A 51 -9.14 -6.94 -16.41
CA ILE A 51 -8.19 -6.22 -15.54
C ILE A 51 -8.87 -5.13 -14.71
N GLY A 52 -9.82 -4.39 -15.30
CA GLY A 52 -10.60 -3.39 -14.56
C GLY A 52 -11.40 -4.04 -13.44
N GLN A 53 -12.18 -5.07 -13.76
CA GLN A 53 -13.01 -5.77 -12.77
C GLN A 53 -12.19 -6.34 -11.60
N PHE A 54 -11.00 -6.90 -11.88
CA PHE A 54 -10.11 -7.44 -10.85
C PHE A 54 -9.55 -6.32 -9.94
N VAL A 55 -9.01 -5.27 -10.54
CA VAL A 55 -8.37 -4.17 -9.79
C VAL A 55 -9.40 -3.38 -8.99
N PHE A 56 -10.51 -3.00 -9.61
CA PHE A 56 -11.60 -2.31 -8.91
C PHE A 56 -12.18 -3.21 -7.81
N GLY A 57 -12.37 -4.50 -8.09
CA GLY A 57 -12.83 -5.49 -7.11
C GLY A 57 -11.94 -5.60 -5.86
N LEU A 58 -10.61 -5.63 -6.02
CA LEU A 58 -9.67 -5.68 -4.89
C LEU A 58 -9.69 -4.42 -4.04
N THR A 59 -9.93 -3.26 -4.66
CA THR A 59 -9.97 -1.98 -3.94
C THR A 59 -11.34 -1.61 -3.37
N ARG A 60 -12.42 -2.25 -3.83
CA ARG A 60 -13.80 -2.02 -3.34
C ARG A 60 -13.93 -1.96 -1.82
N PRO A 61 -13.46 -2.94 -1.04
CA PRO A 61 -13.66 -2.89 0.41
C PRO A 61 -12.99 -1.68 1.07
N VAL A 62 -11.90 -1.17 0.49
CA VAL A 62 -11.24 0.04 0.99
C VAL A 62 -12.00 1.28 0.54
N THR A 63 -12.38 1.35 -0.74
CA THR A 63 -13.11 2.50 -1.28
C THR A 63 -14.50 2.65 -0.66
N ASP A 64 -15.19 1.54 -0.37
CA ASP A 64 -16.50 1.54 0.28
C ASP A 64 -16.44 2.18 1.67
N VAL A 65 -15.34 1.94 2.41
CA VAL A 65 -15.10 2.58 3.71
C VAL A 65 -14.89 4.10 3.55
N LEU A 66 -14.13 4.51 2.54
CA LEU A 66 -13.92 5.93 2.24
C LEU A 66 -15.17 6.60 1.66
N ASP A 67 -16.05 5.85 1.00
CA ASP A 67 -17.28 6.35 0.40
C ASP A 67 -18.35 6.76 1.43
N LEU A 68 -18.25 6.25 2.67
CA LEU A 68 -19.07 6.72 3.80
C LEU A 68 -18.85 8.19 4.15
N VAL A 69 -17.75 8.80 3.70
CA VAL A 69 -17.46 10.21 3.93
C VAL A 69 -18.27 11.08 2.97
N PRO A 70 -19.12 12.00 3.47
CA PRO A 70 -19.91 12.87 2.61
C PRO A 70 -19.00 13.73 1.72
N GLY A 71 -19.21 13.65 0.40
CA GLY A 71 -18.37 14.30 -0.61
C GLY A 71 -17.31 13.41 -1.26
N SER A 72 -17.23 12.13 -0.89
CA SER A 72 -16.32 11.10 -1.45
C SER A 72 -16.42 10.94 -2.97
N GLN A 73 -17.63 10.96 -3.51
CA GLN A 73 -17.91 10.78 -4.94
C GLN A 73 -17.71 12.06 -5.76
N ARG A 74 -17.26 13.15 -5.14
CA ARG A 74 -17.02 14.40 -5.87
C ARG A 74 -15.85 14.20 -6.82
N ILE A 75 -16.10 14.42 -8.11
CA ILE A 75 -15.05 14.40 -9.12
C ILE A 75 -14.19 15.64 -8.91
N VAL A 76 -12.88 15.44 -8.74
CA VAL A 76 -11.91 16.51 -8.49
C VAL A 76 -11.16 16.87 -9.77
N TYR A 77 -10.70 15.86 -10.53
CA TYR A 77 -9.95 16.09 -11.77
C TYR A 77 -10.25 15.01 -12.82
N GLY A 78 -10.81 15.41 -13.97
CA GLY A 78 -11.21 14.49 -15.03
C GLY A 78 -12.31 13.52 -14.58
N ARG A 79 -11.92 12.31 -14.15
CA ARG A 79 -12.76 11.25 -13.54
C ARG A 79 -12.23 10.74 -12.21
N LEU A 80 -11.19 11.37 -11.67
CA LEU A 80 -10.66 11.03 -10.35
C LEU A 80 -11.57 11.63 -9.27
N ASN A 81 -12.06 10.76 -8.41
CA ASN A 81 -12.91 11.14 -7.28
C ASN A 81 -12.02 11.48 -6.07
N VAL A 82 -12.61 12.09 -5.04
CA VAL A 82 -11.90 12.40 -3.80
C VAL A 82 -11.24 11.14 -3.21
N VAL A 83 -11.93 10.00 -3.26
CA VAL A 83 -11.40 8.71 -2.78
C VAL A 83 -10.11 8.30 -3.47
N ASP A 84 -10.03 8.48 -4.79
CA ASP A 84 -8.84 8.09 -5.58
C ASP A 84 -7.64 8.96 -5.20
N ILE A 85 -7.87 10.25 -5.03
CA ILE A 85 -6.86 11.22 -4.61
C ILE A 85 -6.40 10.94 -3.18
N THR A 86 -7.32 10.61 -2.27
CA THR A 86 -6.97 10.27 -0.89
C THR A 86 -6.13 8.99 -0.83
N LEU A 87 -6.46 7.96 -1.61
CA LEU A 87 -5.66 6.73 -1.69
C LEU A 87 -4.25 6.99 -2.23
N LEU A 88 -4.11 7.80 -3.28
CA LEU A 88 -2.81 8.22 -3.79
C LEU A 88 -2.04 9.06 -2.77
N ALA A 89 -2.70 10.00 -2.09
CA ALA A 89 -2.08 10.84 -1.09
C ALA A 89 -1.54 10.01 0.07
N LEU A 90 -2.31 9.04 0.57
CA LEU A 90 -1.85 8.11 1.61
C LEU A 90 -0.64 7.30 1.14
N LEU A 91 -0.67 6.78 -0.08
CA LEU A 91 0.46 6.03 -0.64
C LEU A 91 1.72 6.90 -0.72
N VAL A 92 1.59 8.12 -1.26
CA VAL A 92 2.71 9.07 -1.38
C VAL A 92 3.23 9.48 0.00
N LEU A 93 2.35 9.83 0.94
CA LEU A 93 2.71 10.20 2.31
C LEU A 93 3.43 9.05 3.01
N PHE A 94 2.99 7.82 2.81
CA PHE A 94 3.64 6.65 3.38
C PHE A 94 5.05 6.43 2.81
N LEU A 95 5.21 6.50 1.49
CA LEU A 95 6.53 6.42 0.84
C LEU A 95 7.45 7.55 1.31
N LEU A 96 6.93 8.77 1.41
CA LEU A 96 7.66 9.93 1.89
C LEU A 96 8.07 9.75 3.35
N GLY A 97 7.18 9.20 4.18
CA GLY A 97 7.44 8.84 5.57
C GLY A 97 8.56 7.80 5.68
N LEU A 98 8.54 6.76 4.84
CA LEU A 98 9.61 5.75 4.78
C LEU A 98 10.95 6.35 4.38
N VAL A 99 10.99 7.21 3.36
CA VAL A 99 12.23 7.90 2.95
C VAL A 99 12.74 8.80 4.08
N ALA A 100 11.84 9.57 4.72
CA ALA A 100 12.19 10.49 5.80
C ALA A 100 12.67 9.79 7.08
N THR A 101 12.17 8.59 7.38
CA THR A 101 12.59 7.81 8.56
C THR A 101 13.71 6.81 8.26
N GLY A 102 13.82 6.31 7.03
CA GLY A 102 14.82 5.33 6.60
C GLY A 102 16.24 5.90 6.53
N GLY A 103 16.40 7.18 6.23
CA GLY A 103 17.72 7.85 6.14
C GLY A 103 18.46 8.03 7.46
N ARG A 104 17.88 7.68 8.62
CA ARG A 104 18.52 7.82 9.94
C ARG A 104 19.42 6.65 10.35
N ARG A 105 19.66 5.67 9.47
CA ARG A 105 20.41 4.43 9.79
C ARG A 105 21.88 4.41 9.37
N ASP A 106 22.43 5.50 8.80
CA ASP A 106 23.83 5.59 8.36
C ASP A 106 24.61 6.71 9.06
N SER A 107 24.77 6.58 10.37
CA SER A 107 25.81 7.31 11.11
C SER A 107 26.15 6.56 12.39
N ARG A 108 26.85 5.43 12.26
CA ARG A 108 27.82 4.91 13.24
C ARG A 108 28.57 3.70 12.70
#